data_AF-A0A7G4RKS8-F1
#
_entry.id   AF-A0A7G4RKS8-F1
#
_cell.length_a   1.000
_cell.length_b   1.000
_cell.length_c   1.000
_cell.angle_alpha   90.00
_cell.angle_beta   90.00
_cell.angle_gamma   90.00
#
_symmetry.space_group_name_H-M   'P 1'
#
loop_
_entity.id
_entity.type
_entity.pdbx_description
1 polymer ?
#
loop_
_entity_poly.entity_id
_entity_poly.type
_entity_poly.pdbx_seq_one_letter_code
_entity_poly.pdbx_strand_id
1 'polypeptide(L)' 'MYIKLFDTKTEDKLENKERKLQFMQNVYSVLSRDSTISSEMTQQILIGALIQTNLCAKEVLEDIENRYKSSNIS' A
#
# COMPACT_ATOMS: atom_id res chain seq x y z
N MET A 1 -13.82 -18.70 32.43
CA MET A 1 -12.65 -18.80 31.55
C MET A 1 -12.75 -17.67 30.53
N TYR A 2 -11.90 -16.65 30.65
CA TYR A 2 -11.92 -15.44 29.82
C TYR A 2 -11.29 -15.74 28.46
N ILE A 3 -12.05 -15.63 27.38
CA ILE A 3 -11.52 -15.57 26.01
C ILE A 3 -12.00 -14.26 25.39
N LYS A 4 -11.24 -13.18 25.63
CA LYS A 4 -11.26 -11.99 24.78
C LYS A 4 -10.12 -12.17 23.78
N LEU A 5 -10.37 -12.85 22.65
CA LEU A 5 -9.29 -13.16 21.70
C LEU A 5 -9.23 -12.25 20.47
N PHE A 6 -10.26 -11.47 20.15
CA PHE A 6 -10.21 -10.63 18.95
C PHE A 6 -10.79 -9.26 19.23
N ASP A 7 -9.89 -8.28 19.36
CA ASP A 7 -10.21 -6.87 19.33
C ASP A 7 -10.54 -6.52 17.87
N THR A 8 -11.80 -6.74 17.48
CA THR A 8 -12.34 -6.60 16.12
C THR A 8 -12.00 -5.24 15.47
N LYS A 9 -11.78 -4.21 16.29
CA LYS A 9 -11.36 -2.88 15.85
C LYS A 9 -9.95 -2.82 15.25
N THR A 10 -9.11 -3.82 15.51
CA THR A 10 -7.71 -3.85 15.07
C THR A 10 -7.56 -4.60 13.74
N GLU A 11 -8.30 -5.69 13.56
CA GLU A 11 -8.37 -6.43 12.28
C GLU A 11 -8.96 -5.56 11.18
N ASP A 12 -10.06 -4.85 11.43
CA ASP A 12 -10.68 -3.94 10.45
C ASP A 12 -9.71 -2.84 9.99
N LYS A 13 -8.83 -2.36 10.89
CA LYS A 13 -7.83 -1.34 10.58
C LYS A 13 -6.66 -1.91 9.76
N LEU A 14 -6.23 -3.13 10.08
CA LEU A 14 -5.19 -3.84 9.33
C LEU A 14 -5.65 -4.17 7.92
N GLU A 15 -6.84 -4.76 7.77
CA GLU A 15 -7.42 -5.11 6.48
C GLU A 15 -7.64 -3.86 5.61
N ASN A 16 -8.11 -2.76 6.22
CA ASN A 16 -8.26 -1.49 5.50
C ASN A 16 -6.91 -0.92 5.05
N LYS A 17 -5.86 -1.02 5.87
CA LYS A 17 -4.51 -0.58 5.49
C LYS A 17 -3.93 -1.42 4.35
N GLU A 18 -4.08 -2.74 4.40
CA GLU A 18 -3.65 -3.64 3.33
C GLU A 18 -4.36 -3.35 2.01
N ARG A 19 -5.68 -3.14 2.03
CA ARG A 19 -6.45 -2.75 0.83
C ARG A 19 -5.94 -1.44 0.22
N LYS A 20 -5.61 -0.45 1.04
CA LYS A 20 -5.05 0.84 0.59
C LYS A 20 -3.65 0.67 -0.02
N LEU A 21 -2.81 -0.17 0.58
CA LEU A 21 -1.49 -0.50 0.02
C LEU A 21 -1.61 -1.25 -1.32
N GLN A 22 -2.53 -2.20 -1.41
CA GLN A 22 -2.81 -2.92 -2.65
C GLN A 22 -3.32 -1.98 -3.75
N PHE A 23 -4.16 -1.00 -3.41
CA PHE A 23 -4.58 0.05 -4.33
C PHE A 23 -3.38 0.83 -4.90
N MET A 24 -2.45 1.27 -4.04
CA MET A 24 -1.23 1.97 -4.47
C MET A 24 -0.38 1.12 -5.43
N GLN A 25 -0.21 -0.16 -5.12
CA GLN A 25 0.52 -1.10 -5.97
C GLN A 25 -0.15 -1.26 -7.34
N ASN A 26 -1.48 -1.37 -7.37
CA ASN A 26 -2.22 -1.49 -8.62
C ASN A 26 -2.09 -0.23 -9.48
N VAL A 27 -2.23 0.96 -8.88
CA VAL A 27 -2.03 2.25 -9.57
C VAL A 27 -0.63 2.31 -10.18
N TYR A 28 0.41 2.03 -9.39
CA TYR A 28 1.79 2.04 -9.87
C TYR A 28 2.03 1.00 -10.99
N SER A 29 1.47 -0.20 -10.86
CA SER A 29 1.60 -1.25 -11.88
C SER A 29 0.95 -0.86 -13.22
N VAL A 30 -0.12 -0.07 -13.20
CA VAL A 30 -0.74 0.45 -14.43
C VAL A 30 0.13 1.55 -15.03
N LEU A 31 0.52 2.54 -14.22
CA LEU A 31 1.33 3.68 -14.70
C LEU A 31 2.70 3.26 -15.23
N SER A 32 3.36 2.31 -14.59
CA SER A 32 4.68 1.81 -15.03
C SER A 32 4.68 1.10 -16.38
N ARG A 33 3.52 0.64 -16.85
CA ARG A 33 3.35 -0.03 -18.15
C ARG A 33 2.91 0.91 -19.26
N ASP A 34 2.43 2.11 -18.90
CA ASP A 34 1.92 3.07 -19.86
C ASP A 34 3.02 4.05 -20.27
N SER A 35 3.64 3.80 -21.43
CA SER A 35 4.68 4.67 -22.00
C SER A 35 4.15 6.01 -22.54
N THR A 36 2.84 6.21 -22.59
CA THR A 36 2.23 7.45 -23.09
C THR A 36 2.08 8.52 -22.00
N ILE A 37 2.15 8.12 -20.73
CA ILE A 37 2.04 9.01 -19.59
C ILE A 37 3.43 9.59 -19.26
N SER A 38 3.50 10.92 -19.11
CA SER A 38 4.75 11.58 -18.72
C SER A 38 5.14 11.25 -17.27
N SER A 39 6.42 11.40 -16.95
CA SER A 39 6.91 11.24 -15.57
C SER A 39 6.23 12.22 -14.60
N GLU A 40 5.96 13.45 -15.02
CA GLU A 40 5.26 14.45 -14.23
C GLU A 40 3.80 14.04 -13.95
N MET A 41 3.08 13.60 -14.99
CA MET A 41 1.70 13.13 -14.86
C MET A 41 1.64 11.89 -13.94
N THR A 42 2.60 10.98 -14.08
CA THR A 42 2.75 9.82 -13.20
C THR A 42 2.92 10.25 -11.73
N GLN A 43 3.78 11.23 -11.46
CA GLN A 43 3.98 11.76 -10.11
C GLN A 43 2.70 12.39 -9.54
N GLN A 44 1.98 13.18 -10.34
CA GLN A 44 0.71 13.80 -9.91
C GLN A 44 -0.34 12.74 -9.55
N ILE A 45 -0.47 11.69 -10.36
CA ILE A 45 -1.41 10.59 -10.09
C ILE A 45 -1.01 9.85 -8.80
N LEU A 46 0.28 9.55 -8.60
CA LEU A 46 0.76 8.88 -7.39
C LEU A 46 0.56 9.73 -6.14
N ILE A 47 0.78 11.05 -6.21
CA ILE A 47 0.50 11.98 -5.11
C ILE A 47 -1.00 11.99 -4.79
N GLY A 48 -1.86 12.06 -5.81
CA GLY A 48 -3.31 11.98 -5.65
C GLY A 48 -3.76 10.66 -4.98
N ALA A 49 -3.17 9.54 -5.39
CA ALA A 49 -3.45 8.23 -4.81
C ALA A 49 -3.03 8.12 -3.33
N LEU A 50 -1.89 8.70 -2.94
CA LEU A 50 -1.45 8.79 -1.54
C LEU A 50 -2.43 9.62 -0.70
N ILE A 51 -2.87 10.77 -1.22
CA ILE A 51 -3.86 11.63 -0.54
C ILE A 51 -5.20 10.89 -0.37
N GLN A 52 -5.70 10.24 -1.42
CA GLN A 52 -6.97 9.51 -1.39
C GLN A 52 -6.95 8.36 -0.38
N THR A 53 -5.83 7.65 -0.28
CA THR A 53 -5.68 6.53 0.66
C THR A 53 -5.34 6.98 2.08
N ASN A 54 -4.97 8.25 2.27
CA ASN A 54 -4.40 8.78 3.50
C ASN A 54 -3.18 7.94 3.97
N LEU A 55 -2.37 7.52 3.00
CA LEU A 55 -1.08 6.87 3.24
C LEU A 55 0.03 7.89 3.04
N CYS A 56 1.12 7.75 3.80
CA CYS A 56 2.35 8.46 3.51
C CYS A 56 3.29 7.60 2.65
N ALA A 57 4.19 8.25 1.89
CA ALA A 57 5.17 7.55 1.07
C ALA A 57 6.04 6.57 1.89
N LYS A 58 6.34 6.90 3.16
CA LYS A 58 7.11 6.04 4.07
C LYS A 58 6.41 4.70 4.32
N GLU A 59 5.09 4.70 4.55
CA GLU A 59 4.33 3.47 4.79
C GLU A 59 4.32 2.55 3.57
N VAL A 60 4.28 3.12 2.37
CA VAL A 60 4.37 2.35 1.12
C VAL A 60 5.77 1.74 0.96
N LEU A 61 6.82 2.50 1.26
CA LEU A 61 8.20 2.00 1.21
C LEU A 61 8.45 0.89 2.23
N GLU A 62 7.97 1.05 3.46
CA GLU A 62 8.08 0.03 4.51
C GLU A 62 7.37 -1.27 4.11
N ASP A 63 6.17 -1.20 3.50
CA ASP A 63 5.47 -2.39 2.98
C ASP A 63 6.28 -3.12 1.92
N ILE A 64 6.85 -2.37 0.96
CA ILE A 64 7.70 -2.92 -0.10
C ILE A 64 8.92 -3.62 0.52
N GLU A 65 9.64 -2.94 1.41
CA GLU A 65 10.81 -3.52 2.07
C GLU A 65 10.47 -4.80 2.84
N ASN A 66 9.35 -4.82 3.55
CA ASN A 66 8.93 -5.99 4.34
C ASN A 66 8.58 -7.19 3.45
N ARG A 67 7.95 -6.98 2.28
CA ARG A 67 7.66 -8.05 1.32
C ARG A 67 8.94 -8.66 0.72
N TYR A 68 9.96 -7.86 0.45
CA TYR A 68 11.22 -8.37 -0.11
C TYR A 68 12.19 -8.90 0.97
N LYS A 69 12.18 -8.37 2.20
CA LYS A 69 12.94 -8.92 3.32
C LYS A 69 12.47 -10.33 3.71
N SER A 70 11.16 -10.56 3.70
CA SER A 70 10.57 -11.89 3.98
C SER A 70 10.85 -12.91 2.85
N SER A 71 11.12 -12.45 1.63
CA SER A 71 11.47 -13.31 0.48
C SER A 71 12.93 -13.77 0.46
N ASN A 72 13.81 -13.22 1.31
CA ASN A 72 15.23 -13.56 1.40
C ASN A 72 15.57 -14.53 2.56
N ILE A 73 14.55 -15.15 3.16
CA ILE A 73 14.70 -16.27 4.09
C ILE A 73 14.18 -17.51 3.36
N SER A 74 14.99 -18.06 2.46
CA SER A 74 14.77 -19.36 1.81
C SER A 74 16.12 -19.99 1.51
#